data_AF-A0A3B8LDQ1-F1
#
_entry.id   AF-A0A3B8LDQ1-F1
#
_cell.length_a   1.000
_cell.length_b   1.000
_cell.length_c   1.000
_cell.angle_alpha   90.00
_cell.angle_beta   90.00
_cell.angle_gamma   90.00
#
_symmetry.space_group_name_H-M   'P 1'
#
loop_
_entity.id
_entity.type
_entity.pdbx_description
1 polymer ?
#
loop_
_entity_poly.entity_id
_entity_poly.type
_entity_poly.pdbx_seq_one_letter_code
_entity_poly.pdbx_strand_id
1 'polypeptide(L)'
;MFSIGVIMVSRAGNVDLDIDCVLYGEIAMAPFDVVTLGKNFVLGPRAFLILAFVFVLNVLFVTFFYKELKVSSFDPALAESMGLRPRLMHYLLLGFVALTTIAAFESVGAIIVVAMLIAPGATAYLLTDRLGVLLFFSALFGALAAFLGYMMALGLGGKVSIAGCMAVMAGALFAIVFFFSPSYGMVPKAWRRLLLARRLAREHILGALYRLQEDGPDWIDEQDVFDKHPESRPYIKKAARQLMANGMLLWEGSRMRLTNAGFEKAITHVRAHRLWESFLEQHLNLPPDHVHRSADDMEHFLGPDILDNIVSSLENPEEDPHGQPIPKQTSKRSSK
;
A
#
# COMPACT_ATOMS: atom_id res chain seq x y z
N MET A 1 2.12 -17.84 -21.86
CA MET A 1 2.56 -19.24 -21.70
C MET A 1 1.40 -20.19 -21.41
N PHE A 2 0.60 -19.99 -20.35
CA PHE A 2 -0.57 -20.83 -20.04
C PHE A 2 -1.59 -20.92 -21.19
N SER A 3 -1.99 -19.77 -21.76
CA SER A 3 -2.91 -19.70 -22.90
C SER A 3 -2.41 -20.43 -24.16
N ILE A 4 -1.10 -20.40 -24.42
CA ILE A 4 -0.48 -21.12 -25.54
C ILE A 4 -0.55 -22.63 -25.30
N GLY A 5 -0.33 -23.10 -24.08
CA GLY A 5 -0.48 -24.51 -23.70
C GLY A 5 -1.91 -25.01 -23.88
N VAL A 6 -2.91 -24.25 -23.43
CA VAL A 6 -4.34 -24.59 -23.64
C VAL A 6 -4.69 -24.64 -25.13
N ILE A 7 -4.21 -23.68 -25.92
CA ILE A 7 -4.41 -23.66 -27.38
C ILE A 7 -3.75 -24.86 -28.05
N MET A 8 -2.55 -25.26 -27.63
CA MET A 8 -1.86 -26.44 -28.18
C MET A 8 -2.60 -27.74 -27.88
N VAL A 9 -3.05 -27.93 -26.63
CA VAL A 9 -3.81 -29.13 -26.23
C VAL A 9 -5.17 -29.16 -26.94
N SER A 10 -5.87 -28.02 -27.02
CA SER A 10 -7.15 -27.89 -27.73
C SER A 10 -7.03 -28.21 -29.23
N ARG A 11 -5.88 -27.96 -29.85
CA ARG A 11 -5.63 -28.23 -31.27
C ARG A 11 -5.12 -29.64 -31.54
N ALA A 12 -4.73 -30.39 -30.50
CA ALA A 12 -4.21 -31.76 -30.60
C ALA A 12 -5.32 -32.83 -30.50
N GLY A 13 -6.51 -32.54 -31.04
CA GLY A 13 -7.78 -33.27 -30.86
C GLY A 13 -7.88 -34.73 -31.37
N ASN A 14 -6.75 -35.43 -31.51
CA ASN A 14 -6.68 -36.88 -31.78
C ASN A 14 -6.30 -37.70 -30.53
N VAL A 15 -6.32 -37.10 -29.34
CA VAL A 15 -6.08 -37.78 -28.07
C VAL A 15 -7.33 -37.57 -27.21
N ASP A 16 -7.91 -38.64 -26.67
CA ASP A 16 -9.04 -38.62 -25.73
C ASP A 16 -8.61 -38.03 -24.36
N LEU A 17 -8.13 -36.79 -24.37
CA LEU A 17 -7.90 -35.98 -23.20
C LEU A 17 -9.09 -35.03 -23.09
N ASP A 18 -9.98 -35.30 -22.14
CA ASP A 18 -11.04 -34.37 -21.79
C ASP A 18 -10.39 -33.12 -21.16
N ILE A 19 -10.35 -32.05 -21.95
CA ILE A 19 -9.74 -30.77 -21.59
C ILE A 19 -10.45 -30.19 -20.36
N ASP A 20 -11.76 -30.43 -20.23
CA ASP A 20 -12.55 -29.90 -19.14
C ASP A 20 -12.17 -30.58 -17.81
N CYS A 21 -11.90 -31.89 -17.84
CA CYS A 21 -11.40 -32.63 -16.69
C CYS A 21 -10.02 -32.12 -16.23
N VAL A 22 -9.11 -31.79 -17.15
CA VAL A 22 -7.76 -31.31 -16.82
C VAL A 22 -7.75 -29.84 -16.34
N LEU A 23 -8.56 -28.99 -16.96
CA LEU A 23 -8.58 -27.55 -16.67
C LEU A 23 -9.40 -27.21 -15.43
N TYR A 24 -10.60 -27.79 -15.31
CA TYR A 24 -11.55 -27.47 -14.24
C TYR A 24 -11.53 -28.47 -13.09
N GLY A 25 -10.94 -29.66 -13.30
CA GLY A 25 -10.98 -30.74 -12.32
C GLY A 25 -12.40 -31.32 -12.17
N GLU A 26 -12.48 -32.48 -11.53
CA GLU A 26 -13.76 -33.14 -11.23
C GLU A 26 -14.19 -32.95 -9.78
N ILE A 27 -14.11 -31.72 -9.25
CA ILE A 27 -14.47 -31.42 -7.85
C ILE A 27 -15.90 -31.88 -7.52
N ALA A 28 -16.81 -31.79 -8.49
CA ALA A 28 -18.19 -32.24 -8.35
C ALA A 28 -18.31 -33.77 -8.18
N MET A 29 -17.37 -34.54 -8.74
CA MET A 29 -17.36 -36.00 -8.66
C MET A 29 -16.57 -36.53 -7.47
N ALA A 30 -15.76 -35.70 -6.83
CA ALA A 30 -14.96 -36.07 -5.66
C ALA A 30 -15.74 -36.81 -4.56
N PRO A 31 -17.00 -36.46 -4.21
CA PRO A 31 -17.77 -37.20 -3.20
C PRO A 31 -18.06 -38.66 -3.55
N PHE A 32 -18.01 -39.04 -4.83
CA PHE A 32 -18.35 -40.39 -5.30
C PHE A 32 -17.14 -41.33 -5.37
N ASP A 33 -15.91 -40.81 -5.48
CA ASP A 33 -14.69 -41.62 -5.40
C ASP A 33 -14.26 -41.83 -3.94
N VAL A 34 -14.79 -42.87 -3.31
CA VAL A 34 -14.59 -43.15 -1.88
C VAL A 34 -13.60 -44.28 -1.63
N VAL A 35 -12.72 -44.09 -0.64
CA VAL A 35 -11.80 -45.15 -0.17
C VAL A 35 -12.49 -45.96 0.92
N THR A 36 -12.53 -47.28 0.76
CA THR A 36 -13.06 -48.22 1.75
C THR A 36 -11.93 -48.99 2.42
N LEU A 37 -11.95 -49.07 3.75
CA LEU A 37 -11.04 -49.90 4.55
C LEU A 37 -11.75 -51.20 4.93
N GLY A 38 -11.49 -52.25 4.17
CA GLY A 38 -12.23 -53.52 4.28
C GLY A 38 -13.66 -53.42 3.71
N LYS A 39 -14.51 -54.39 4.05
CA LYS A 39 -15.86 -54.50 3.46
C LYS A 39 -16.90 -53.50 4.01
N ASN A 40 -16.67 -52.91 5.18
CA ASN A 40 -17.74 -52.20 5.91
C ASN A 40 -17.39 -50.77 6.37
N PHE A 41 -16.16 -50.27 6.17
CA PHE A 41 -15.79 -48.94 6.66
C PHE A 41 -15.39 -48.02 5.50
N VAL A 42 -16.18 -46.96 5.29
CA VAL A 42 -15.87 -45.92 4.29
C VAL A 42 -15.09 -44.81 4.98
N LEU A 43 -13.83 -44.62 4.59
CA LEU A 43 -12.95 -43.56 5.14
C LEU A 43 -13.32 -42.17 4.63
N GLY A 44 -13.95 -42.10 3.45
CA GLY A 44 -14.39 -40.87 2.80
C GLY A 44 -13.83 -40.70 1.39
N PRO A 45 -14.05 -39.53 0.77
CA PRO A 45 -13.55 -39.21 -0.56
C PRO A 45 -12.03 -39.31 -0.66
N ARG A 46 -11.52 -39.99 -1.69
CA ARG A 46 -10.08 -40.17 -1.93
C ARG A 46 -9.34 -38.84 -2.03
N ALA A 47 -9.88 -37.91 -2.81
CA ALA A 47 -9.36 -36.56 -2.99
C ALA A 47 -9.20 -35.81 -1.65
N PHE A 48 -10.22 -35.90 -0.78
CA PHE A 48 -10.18 -35.26 0.53
C PHE A 48 -9.09 -35.85 1.41
N LEU A 49 -8.94 -37.18 1.44
CA LEU A 49 -7.92 -37.85 2.26
C LEU A 49 -6.50 -37.50 1.81
N ILE A 50 -6.24 -37.51 0.50
CA ILE A 50 -4.93 -37.14 -0.07
C ILE A 50 -4.62 -35.67 0.25
N LEU A 51 -5.55 -34.75 0.00
CA LEU A 51 -5.34 -33.33 0.26
C LEU A 51 -5.22 -33.01 1.75
N ALA A 52 -5.99 -33.68 2.61
CA ALA A 52 -5.87 -33.54 4.05
C ALA A 52 -4.50 -34.01 4.54
N PHE A 53 -4.00 -35.14 4.04
CA PHE A 53 -2.65 -35.62 4.36
C PHE A 53 -1.58 -34.63 3.92
N VAL A 54 -1.64 -34.13 2.69
CA VAL A 54 -0.70 -33.13 2.16
C VAL A 54 -0.81 -31.81 2.93
N PHE A 55 -2.00 -31.39 3.33
CA PHE A 55 -2.21 -30.21 4.17
C PHE A 55 -1.52 -30.35 5.52
N VAL A 56 -1.73 -31.47 6.23
CA VAL A 56 -1.06 -31.75 7.51
C VAL A 56 0.47 -31.75 7.33
N LEU A 57 0.96 -32.38 6.28
CA LEU A 57 2.39 -32.43 5.95
C LEU A 57 2.96 -31.01 5.74
N ASN A 58 2.25 -30.14 5.00
CA ASN A 58 2.63 -28.74 4.82
C ASN A 58 2.60 -27.94 6.13
N VAL A 59 1.56 -28.10 6.94
CA VAL A 59 1.45 -27.41 8.25
C VAL A 59 2.61 -27.82 9.16
N LEU A 60 2.94 -29.11 9.22
CA LEU A 60 4.08 -29.60 9.99
C LEU A 60 5.40 -29.00 9.46
N PHE A 61 5.63 -29.02 8.16
CA PHE A 61 6.82 -28.43 7.54
C PHE A 61 6.96 -26.93 7.86
N VAL A 62 5.90 -26.15 7.63
CA VAL A 62 5.91 -24.71 7.90
C VAL A 62 6.11 -24.43 9.39
N THR A 63 5.50 -25.22 10.28
CA THR A 63 5.62 -25.03 11.73
C THR A 63 7.01 -25.39 12.24
N PHE A 64 7.55 -26.54 11.84
CA PHE A 64 8.88 -26.99 12.27
C PHE A 64 10.01 -26.14 11.69
N PHE A 65 9.90 -25.74 10.42
CA PHE A 65 10.92 -24.93 9.74
C PHE A 65 10.58 -23.44 9.69
N TYR A 66 9.67 -22.94 10.54
CA TYR A 66 9.18 -21.56 10.48
C TYR A 66 10.32 -20.53 10.58
N LYS A 67 11.28 -20.77 11.49
CA LYS A 67 12.40 -19.86 11.73
C LYS A 67 13.36 -19.87 10.53
N GLU A 68 13.67 -21.05 10.03
CA GLU A 68 14.56 -21.31 8.91
C GLU A 68 14.00 -20.68 7.63
N LEU A 69 12.72 -20.95 7.32
CA LEU A 69 12.00 -20.38 6.17
C LEU A 69 11.94 -18.86 6.23
N LYS A 70 11.72 -18.29 7.43
CA LYS A 70 11.68 -16.84 7.61
C LYS A 70 13.04 -16.21 7.30
N VAL A 71 14.12 -16.66 7.96
CA VAL A 71 15.43 -16.02 7.76
C VAL A 71 15.94 -16.25 6.34
N SER A 72 15.80 -17.47 5.80
CA SER A 72 16.29 -17.77 4.44
C SER A 72 15.55 -17.03 3.33
N SER A 73 14.28 -16.66 3.54
CA SER A 73 13.48 -15.96 2.51
C SER A 73 13.69 -14.45 2.49
N PHE A 74 13.99 -13.85 3.65
CA PHE A 74 14.18 -12.39 3.74
C PHE A 74 15.64 -11.96 3.72
N ASP A 75 16.56 -12.79 4.23
CA ASP A 75 18.00 -12.52 4.22
C ASP A 75 18.82 -13.82 4.13
N PRO A 76 19.10 -14.31 2.90
CA PRO A 76 19.91 -15.50 2.70
C PRO A 76 21.34 -15.38 3.25
N ALA A 77 21.94 -14.18 3.24
CA ALA A 77 23.30 -13.96 3.71
C ALA A 77 23.38 -14.06 5.24
N LEU A 78 22.41 -13.46 5.95
CA LEU A 78 22.25 -13.63 7.39
C LEU A 78 22.01 -15.10 7.74
N ALA A 79 21.13 -15.79 7.02
CA ALA A 79 20.87 -17.21 7.23
C ALA A 79 22.15 -18.07 7.12
N GLU A 80 22.99 -17.81 6.11
CA GLU A 80 24.27 -18.51 5.94
C GLU A 80 25.25 -18.21 7.09
N SER A 81 25.31 -16.97 7.57
CA SER A 81 26.13 -16.60 8.73
C SER A 81 25.67 -17.25 10.05
N MET A 82 24.38 -17.57 10.16
CA MET A 82 23.79 -18.29 11.30
C MET A 82 24.00 -19.82 11.19
N GLY A 83 24.69 -20.30 10.16
CA GLY A 83 24.92 -21.73 9.92
C GLY A 83 23.75 -22.48 9.28
N LEU A 84 22.71 -21.76 8.84
CA LEU A 84 21.63 -22.35 8.04
C LEU A 84 22.08 -22.55 6.60
N ARG A 85 21.38 -23.43 5.86
CA ARG A 85 21.64 -23.69 4.43
C ARG A 85 20.48 -23.14 3.59
N PRO A 86 20.50 -21.86 3.16
CA PRO A 86 19.39 -21.25 2.41
C PRO A 86 19.02 -22.01 1.14
N ARG A 87 20.02 -22.54 0.42
CA ARG A 87 19.80 -23.34 -0.79
C ARG A 87 18.97 -24.59 -0.53
N LEU A 88 19.22 -25.28 0.59
CA LEU A 88 18.42 -26.45 0.98
C LEU A 88 16.97 -26.04 1.28
N MET A 89 16.77 -24.95 2.02
CA MET A 89 15.43 -24.44 2.33
C MET A 89 14.66 -24.06 1.07
N HIS A 90 15.32 -23.45 0.09
CA HIS A 90 14.72 -23.13 -1.20
C HIS A 90 14.23 -24.39 -1.94
N TYR A 91 15.06 -25.43 -2.03
CA TYR A 91 14.65 -26.68 -2.70
C TYR A 91 13.60 -27.46 -1.93
N LEU A 92 13.63 -27.44 -0.59
CA LEU A 92 12.57 -28.03 0.22
C LEU A 92 11.24 -27.30 0.00
N LEU A 93 11.24 -25.97 0.06
CA LEU A 93 10.04 -25.18 -0.22
C LEU A 93 9.51 -25.45 -1.63
N LEU A 94 10.39 -25.47 -2.63
CA LEU A 94 10.02 -25.78 -4.02
C LEU A 94 9.43 -27.21 -4.14
N GLY A 95 10.02 -28.19 -3.46
CA GLY A 95 9.52 -29.56 -3.43
C GLY A 95 8.12 -29.67 -2.81
N PHE A 96 7.87 -28.95 -1.71
CA PHE A 96 6.57 -28.89 -1.05
C PHE A 96 5.50 -28.19 -1.90
N VAL A 97 5.86 -27.10 -2.56
CA VAL A 97 4.98 -26.41 -3.51
C VAL A 97 4.63 -27.34 -4.67
N ALA A 98 5.62 -28.04 -5.24
CA ALA A 98 5.39 -29.00 -6.31
C ALA A 98 4.50 -30.17 -5.86
N LEU A 99 4.78 -30.78 -4.71
CA LEU A 99 3.97 -31.86 -4.13
C LEU A 99 2.51 -31.43 -3.95
N THR A 100 2.30 -30.25 -3.37
CA THR A 100 0.96 -29.70 -3.12
C THR A 100 0.22 -29.40 -4.42
N THR A 101 0.93 -28.84 -5.41
CA THR A 101 0.37 -28.53 -6.73
C THR A 101 -0.07 -29.82 -7.43
N ILE A 102 0.78 -30.85 -7.47
CA ILE A 102 0.48 -32.13 -8.14
C ILE A 102 -0.70 -32.84 -7.44
N ALA A 103 -0.69 -32.89 -6.11
CA ALA A 103 -1.79 -33.52 -5.35
C ALA A 103 -3.13 -32.81 -5.55
N ALA A 104 -3.14 -31.48 -5.71
CA ALA A 104 -4.35 -30.71 -5.98
C ALA A 104 -4.79 -30.77 -7.44
N PHE A 105 -3.87 -30.94 -8.38
CA PHE A 105 -4.15 -30.88 -9.81
C PHE A 105 -5.18 -31.93 -10.26
N GLU A 106 -5.04 -33.18 -9.80
CA GLU A 106 -5.91 -34.30 -10.20
C GLU A 106 -7.38 -34.08 -9.80
N SER A 107 -7.63 -33.53 -8.61
CA SER A 107 -8.99 -33.37 -8.08
C SER A 107 -9.60 -32.00 -8.38
N VAL A 108 -8.77 -30.95 -8.38
CA VAL A 108 -9.22 -29.56 -8.36
C VAL A 108 -9.04 -28.85 -9.72
N GLY A 109 -8.13 -29.36 -10.56
CA GLY A 109 -7.85 -28.80 -11.87
C GLY A 109 -6.83 -27.66 -11.88
N ALA A 110 -6.22 -27.45 -13.06
CA ALA A 110 -5.12 -26.50 -13.24
C ALA A 110 -5.46 -25.06 -12.84
N ILE A 111 -6.67 -24.60 -13.18
CA ILE A 111 -7.06 -23.19 -13.05
C ILE A 111 -7.09 -22.77 -11.58
N ILE A 112 -7.75 -23.56 -10.72
CA ILE A 112 -7.84 -23.22 -9.29
C ILE A 112 -6.48 -23.32 -8.64
N VAL A 113 -5.67 -24.33 -8.97
CA VAL A 113 -4.36 -24.50 -8.33
C VAL A 113 -3.50 -23.26 -8.54
N VAL A 114 -3.43 -22.75 -9.78
CA VAL A 114 -2.69 -21.51 -10.07
C VAL A 114 -3.31 -20.30 -9.37
N ALA A 115 -4.64 -20.17 -9.39
CA ALA A 115 -5.33 -19.06 -8.74
C ALA A 115 -5.09 -19.03 -7.23
N MET A 116 -5.18 -20.18 -6.55
CA MET A 116 -5.03 -20.33 -5.10
C MET A 116 -3.57 -20.26 -4.64
N LEU A 117 -2.61 -20.58 -5.51
CA LEU A 117 -1.19 -20.43 -5.19
C LEU A 117 -0.78 -18.95 -5.11
N ILE A 118 -1.43 -18.08 -5.88
CA ILE A 118 -1.04 -16.67 -6.02
C ILE A 118 -2.00 -15.72 -5.28
N ALA A 119 -3.31 -15.79 -5.54
CA ALA A 119 -4.25 -14.74 -5.15
C ALA A 119 -4.42 -14.59 -3.62
N PRO A 120 -4.61 -15.66 -2.81
CA PRO A 120 -4.74 -15.53 -1.36
C PRO A 120 -3.44 -15.01 -0.70
N GLY A 121 -2.29 -15.42 -1.22
CA GLY A 121 -0.96 -14.92 -0.82
C GLY A 121 -0.84 -13.41 -1.05
N ALA A 122 -1.10 -12.97 -2.29
CA ALA A 122 -1.06 -11.58 -2.67
C ALA A 122 -2.09 -10.72 -1.92
N THR A 123 -3.30 -11.26 -1.68
CA THR A 123 -4.36 -10.59 -0.91
C THR A 123 -3.93 -10.36 0.54
N ALA A 124 -3.35 -11.37 1.19
CA ALA A 124 -2.87 -11.25 2.56
C ALA A 124 -1.69 -10.28 2.69
N TYR A 125 -0.76 -10.29 1.73
CA TYR A 125 0.39 -9.38 1.71
C TYR A 125 -0.01 -7.90 1.68
N LEU A 126 -1.13 -7.57 1.03
CA LEU A 126 -1.65 -6.20 1.03
C LEU A 126 -2.15 -5.73 2.41
N LEU A 127 -2.38 -6.62 3.36
CA LEU A 127 -2.91 -6.29 4.70
C LEU A 127 -1.84 -6.30 5.79
N THR A 128 -0.76 -7.07 5.64
CA THR A 128 0.24 -7.25 6.70
C THR A 128 1.62 -7.59 6.19
N ASP A 129 2.64 -7.05 6.85
CA ASP A 129 4.05 -7.35 6.60
C ASP A 129 4.60 -8.45 7.55
N ARG A 130 3.79 -8.95 8.48
CA ARG A 130 4.20 -9.98 9.44
C ARG A 130 3.94 -11.38 8.85
N LEU A 131 5.01 -12.12 8.55
CA LEU A 131 4.92 -13.45 7.91
C LEU A 131 3.89 -14.40 8.54
N GLY A 132 3.87 -14.56 9.87
CA GLY A 132 2.91 -15.46 10.52
C GLY A 132 1.44 -15.02 10.35
N VAL A 133 1.20 -13.70 10.38
CA VAL A 133 -0.14 -13.13 10.15
C VAL A 133 -0.52 -13.25 8.66
N LEU A 134 0.47 -13.09 7.77
CA LEU A 134 0.30 -13.29 6.33
C LEU A 134 -0.11 -14.72 6.02
N LEU A 135 0.58 -15.73 6.56
CA LEU A 135 0.24 -17.15 6.34
C LEU A 135 -1.19 -17.47 6.78
N PHE A 136 -1.60 -16.95 7.95
CA PHE A 136 -2.95 -17.12 8.45
C PHE A 136 -3.99 -16.47 7.54
N PHE A 137 -3.78 -15.21 7.15
CA PHE A 137 -4.70 -14.52 6.24
C PHE A 137 -4.74 -15.17 4.85
N SER A 138 -3.63 -15.68 4.33
CA SER A 138 -3.61 -16.40 3.05
C SER A 138 -4.47 -17.66 3.11
N ALA A 139 -4.36 -18.45 4.18
CA ALA A 139 -5.23 -19.60 4.39
C ALA A 139 -6.70 -19.19 4.54
N LEU A 140 -6.99 -18.13 5.30
CA LEU A 140 -8.34 -17.61 5.49
C LEU A 140 -8.97 -17.14 4.18
N PHE A 141 -8.27 -16.32 3.38
CA PHE A 141 -8.77 -15.85 2.09
C PHE A 141 -8.92 -16.99 1.08
N GLY A 142 -8.03 -17.99 1.11
CA GLY A 142 -8.18 -19.20 0.29
C GLY A 142 -9.46 -19.96 0.64
N ALA A 143 -9.70 -20.19 1.94
CA ALA A 143 -10.92 -20.85 2.41
C ALA A 143 -12.19 -20.04 2.09
N LEU A 144 -12.16 -18.72 2.30
CA LEU A 144 -13.27 -17.83 1.96
C LEU A 144 -13.54 -17.81 0.45
N ALA A 145 -12.50 -17.74 -0.38
CA ALA A 145 -12.65 -17.79 -1.84
C ALA A 145 -13.26 -19.11 -2.31
N ALA A 146 -12.81 -20.24 -1.74
CA ALA A 146 -13.38 -21.55 -2.04
C ALA A 146 -14.85 -21.64 -1.61
N PHE A 147 -15.18 -21.24 -0.39
CA PHE A 147 -16.54 -21.27 0.14
C PHE A 147 -17.50 -20.35 -0.64
N LEU A 148 -17.15 -19.08 -0.80
CA LEU A 148 -17.97 -18.09 -1.50
C LEU A 148 -18.08 -18.42 -3.00
N GLY A 149 -17.02 -18.92 -3.62
CA GLY A 149 -17.03 -19.36 -5.02
C GLY A 149 -17.94 -20.57 -5.24
N TYR A 150 -17.91 -21.55 -4.33
CA TYR A 150 -18.83 -22.69 -4.37
C TYR A 150 -20.29 -22.26 -4.18
N MET A 151 -20.56 -21.38 -3.20
CA MET A 151 -21.90 -20.80 -3.00
C MET A 151 -22.38 -20.04 -4.25
N MET A 152 -21.50 -19.28 -4.91
CA MET A 152 -21.80 -18.58 -6.15
C MET A 152 -22.14 -19.56 -7.28
N ALA A 153 -21.41 -20.66 -7.42
CA ALA A 153 -21.69 -21.69 -8.42
C ALA A 153 -23.07 -22.34 -8.22
N LEU A 154 -23.45 -22.62 -6.96
CA LEU A 154 -24.79 -23.13 -6.64
C LEU A 154 -25.89 -22.09 -6.91
N GLY A 155 -25.68 -20.83 -6.55
CA GLY A 155 -26.63 -19.75 -6.78
C GLY A 155 -26.90 -19.48 -8.27
N LEU A 156 -25.93 -19.74 -9.14
CA LEU A 156 -26.07 -19.66 -10.60
C LEU A 156 -26.67 -20.94 -11.23
N GLY A 157 -27.29 -21.79 -10.41
CA GLY A 157 -28.03 -22.97 -10.86
C GLY A 157 -27.14 -24.15 -11.27
N GLY A 158 -25.88 -24.20 -10.82
CA GLY A 158 -24.97 -25.33 -11.05
C GLY A 158 -24.52 -25.52 -12.51
N LYS A 159 -24.87 -24.58 -13.41
CA LYS A 159 -24.51 -24.61 -14.84
C LYS A 159 -23.12 -24.02 -15.12
N VAL A 160 -22.47 -23.44 -14.12
CA VAL A 160 -21.19 -22.74 -14.23
C VAL A 160 -20.12 -23.55 -13.51
N SER A 161 -18.91 -23.59 -14.08
CA SER A 161 -17.76 -24.27 -13.49
C SER A 161 -17.49 -23.79 -12.05
N ILE A 162 -17.56 -24.72 -11.10
CA ILE A 162 -17.22 -24.47 -9.68
C ILE A 162 -15.81 -23.88 -9.59
N ALA A 163 -14.88 -24.41 -10.38
CA ALA A 163 -13.51 -23.96 -10.45
C ALA A 163 -13.37 -22.51 -10.90
N GLY A 164 -14.08 -22.15 -11.98
CA GLY A 164 -14.15 -20.77 -12.45
C GLY A 164 -14.69 -19.82 -11.39
N CYS A 165 -15.78 -20.20 -10.71
CA CYS A 165 -16.39 -19.37 -9.66
C CYS A 165 -15.45 -19.13 -8.47
N MET A 166 -14.71 -20.16 -8.02
CA MET A 166 -13.71 -20.01 -6.96
C MET A 166 -12.57 -19.08 -7.37
N ALA A 167 -12.06 -19.20 -8.60
CA ALA A 167 -11.01 -18.32 -9.11
C ALA A 167 -11.48 -16.86 -9.24
N VAL A 168 -12.69 -16.64 -9.75
CA VAL A 168 -13.32 -15.31 -9.83
C VAL A 168 -13.48 -14.71 -8.43
N MET A 169 -13.91 -15.50 -7.45
CA MET A 169 -14.08 -15.03 -6.08
C MET A 169 -12.73 -14.70 -5.41
N ALA A 170 -11.68 -15.48 -5.65
CA ALA A 170 -10.34 -15.16 -5.21
C ALA A 170 -9.85 -13.81 -5.80
N GLY A 171 -10.11 -13.59 -7.10
CA GLY A 171 -9.82 -12.32 -7.76
C GLY A 171 -10.65 -11.15 -7.23
N ALA A 172 -11.92 -11.37 -6.90
CA ALA A 172 -12.79 -10.35 -6.31
C ALA A 172 -12.33 -9.96 -4.90
N LEU A 173 -11.98 -10.92 -4.05
CA LEU A 173 -11.40 -10.67 -2.73
C LEU A 173 -10.09 -9.90 -2.84
N PHE A 174 -9.21 -10.30 -3.76
CA PHE A 174 -7.98 -9.55 -4.06
C PHE A 174 -8.29 -8.11 -4.46
N ALA A 175 -9.22 -7.88 -5.40
CA ALA A 175 -9.58 -6.55 -5.87
C ALA A 175 -10.14 -5.67 -4.74
N ILE A 176 -11.03 -6.21 -3.91
CA ILE A 176 -11.58 -5.50 -2.75
C ILE A 176 -10.43 -5.07 -1.82
N VAL A 177 -9.56 -5.99 -1.44
CA VAL A 177 -8.43 -5.67 -0.55
C VAL A 177 -7.45 -4.69 -1.22
N PHE A 178 -7.22 -4.81 -2.52
CA PHE A 178 -6.36 -3.92 -3.28
C PHE A 178 -6.86 -2.47 -3.30
N PHE A 179 -8.18 -2.25 -3.44
CA PHE A 179 -8.73 -0.89 -3.40
C PHE A 179 -8.81 -0.34 -1.97
N PHE A 180 -9.15 -1.18 -0.98
CA PHE A 180 -9.51 -0.73 0.37
C PHE A 180 -8.42 -0.95 1.44
N SER A 181 -7.29 -1.58 1.14
CA SER A 181 -6.23 -1.84 2.13
C SER A 181 -5.70 -0.54 2.77
N PRO A 182 -5.56 -0.48 4.11
CA PRO A 182 -5.14 0.72 4.82
C PRO A 182 -3.67 1.13 4.62
N SER A 183 -2.78 0.15 4.38
CA SER A 183 -1.33 0.38 4.26
C SER A 183 -0.89 0.51 2.80
N TYR A 184 -1.43 -0.35 1.93
CA TYR A 184 -1.01 -0.45 0.52
C TYR A 184 -2.12 -0.13 -0.48
N GLY A 185 -3.35 0.11 -0.02
CA GLY A 185 -4.48 0.34 -0.91
C GLY A 185 -4.40 1.65 -1.69
N MET A 186 -4.86 1.60 -2.95
CA MET A 186 -4.84 2.77 -3.83
C MET A 186 -5.74 3.91 -3.33
N VAL A 187 -6.92 3.59 -2.79
CA VAL A 187 -7.91 4.60 -2.38
C VAL A 187 -7.43 5.37 -1.14
N PRO A 188 -7.01 4.73 -0.02
CA PRO A 188 -6.51 5.47 1.14
C PRO A 188 -5.27 6.30 0.80
N LYS A 189 -4.37 5.80 -0.07
CA LYS A 189 -3.19 6.53 -0.52
C LYS A 189 -3.55 7.77 -1.35
N ALA A 190 -4.46 7.62 -2.31
CA ALA A 190 -4.96 8.74 -3.12
C ALA A 190 -5.71 9.77 -2.26
N TRP A 191 -6.51 9.31 -1.30
CA TRP A 191 -7.25 10.16 -0.38
C TRP A 191 -6.32 10.95 0.56
N ARG A 192 -5.32 10.29 1.17
CA ARG A 192 -4.31 10.94 2.01
C ARG A 192 -3.54 11.98 1.19
N ARG A 193 -3.11 11.65 -0.03
CA ARG A 193 -2.46 12.60 -0.96
C ARG A 193 -3.35 13.80 -1.26
N LEU A 194 -4.64 13.59 -1.53
CA LEU A 194 -5.59 14.67 -1.80
C LEU A 194 -5.78 15.59 -0.58
N LEU A 195 -5.92 15.02 0.61
CA LEU A 195 -6.04 15.80 1.85
C LEU A 195 -4.77 16.60 2.14
N LEU A 196 -3.59 15.99 1.94
CA LEU A 196 -2.30 16.65 2.07
C LEU A 196 -2.17 17.79 1.06
N ALA A 197 -2.43 17.53 -0.24
CA ALA A 197 -2.35 18.55 -1.27
C ALA A 197 -3.28 19.76 -1.00
N ARG A 198 -4.48 19.52 -0.46
CA ARG A 198 -5.38 20.60 -0.03
C ARG A 198 -4.84 21.39 1.17
N ARG A 199 -4.13 20.73 2.09
CA ARG A 199 -3.49 21.39 3.22
C ARG A 199 -2.31 22.25 2.74
N LEU A 200 -1.40 21.67 1.95
CA LEU A 200 -0.26 22.38 1.37
C LEU A 200 -0.71 23.60 0.57
N ALA A 201 -1.73 23.45 -0.30
CA ALA A 201 -2.24 24.58 -1.08
C ALA A 201 -2.72 25.78 -0.21
N ARG A 202 -3.19 25.55 1.03
CA ARG A 202 -3.51 26.65 1.95
C ARG A 202 -2.27 27.30 2.52
N GLU A 203 -1.27 26.49 2.89
CA GLU A 203 -0.01 26.95 3.45
C GLU A 203 0.78 27.73 2.39
N HIS A 204 0.80 27.26 1.14
CA HIS A 204 1.38 27.96 -0.01
C HIS A 204 0.70 29.32 -0.29
N ILE A 205 -0.65 29.40 -0.22
CA ILE A 205 -1.36 30.69 -0.36
C ILE A 205 -0.96 31.67 0.76
N LEU A 206 -0.92 31.19 2.01
CA LEU A 206 -0.56 32.02 3.16
C LEU A 206 0.89 32.52 3.06
N GLY A 207 1.84 31.63 2.78
CA GLY A 207 3.25 31.96 2.61
C GLY A 207 3.50 32.88 1.42
N ALA A 208 2.89 32.61 0.26
CA ALA A 208 3.02 33.44 -0.92
C ALA A 208 2.47 34.86 -0.71
N LEU A 209 1.30 35.00 -0.07
CA LEU A 209 0.73 36.31 0.25
C LEU A 209 1.60 37.08 1.23
N TYR A 210 2.11 36.44 2.28
CA TYR A 210 2.97 37.09 3.25
C TYR A 210 4.26 37.62 2.60
N ARG A 211 4.96 36.77 1.82
CA ARG A 211 6.18 37.17 1.09
C ARG A 211 5.92 38.30 0.08
N LEU A 212 4.75 38.32 -0.56
CA LEU A 212 4.37 39.39 -1.51
C LEU A 212 3.95 40.68 -0.79
N GLN A 213 3.46 40.60 0.44
CA GLN A 213 3.11 41.75 1.28
C GLN A 213 4.32 42.37 2.00
N GLU A 214 5.41 41.63 2.22
CA GLU A 214 6.63 42.16 2.87
C GLU A 214 7.23 43.35 2.11
N ASP A 215 7.32 43.24 0.77
CA ASP A 215 7.92 44.26 -0.10
C ASP A 215 6.88 45.00 -0.97
N GLY A 216 5.59 44.72 -0.80
CA GLY A 216 4.55 45.04 -1.75
C GLY A 216 3.27 45.66 -1.17
N PRO A 217 2.22 45.82 -2.01
CA PRO A 217 0.95 46.37 -1.56
C PRO A 217 0.18 45.38 -0.67
N ASP A 218 -0.67 45.91 0.21
CA ASP A 218 -1.54 45.12 1.09
C ASP A 218 -2.48 44.16 0.33
N TRP A 219 -2.86 44.53 -0.90
CA TRP A 219 -3.72 43.75 -1.80
C TRP A 219 -2.91 43.23 -2.98
N ILE A 220 -2.80 41.91 -3.09
CA ILE A 220 -1.99 41.21 -4.09
C ILE A 220 -2.89 40.60 -5.17
N ASP A 221 -2.47 40.61 -6.43
CA ASP A 221 -3.25 39.95 -7.49
C ASP A 221 -3.18 38.42 -7.35
N GLU A 222 -4.30 37.75 -7.60
CA GLU A 222 -4.39 36.29 -7.47
C GLU A 222 -3.45 35.54 -8.41
N GLN A 223 -3.10 36.11 -9.57
CA GLN A 223 -2.17 35.49 -10.51
C GLN A 223 -0.76 35.41 -9.92
N ASP A 224 -0.29 36.48 -9.29
CA ASP A 224 1.04 36.53 -8.65
C ASP A 224 1.18 35.49 -7.54
N VAL A 225 0.08 35.22 -6.80
CA VAL A 225 0.03 34.19 -5.77
C VAL A 225 0.04 32.79 -6.39
N PHE A 226 -0.71 32.57 -7.46
CA PHE A 226 -0.87 31.25 -8.07
C PHE A 226 0.33 30.82 -8.92
N ASP A 227 1.14 31.78 -9.36
CA ASP A 227 2.34 31.54 -10.16
C ASP A 227 3.54 31.11 -9.31
N LYS A 228 3.59 31.46 -8.02
CA LYS A 228 4.63 30.97 -7.11
C LYS A 228 4.54 29.46 -6.83
N HIS A 229 3.35 28.87 -6.92
CA HIS A 229 3.10 27.47 -6.56
C HIS A 229 2.22 26.75 -7.62
N PRO A 230 2.75 26.51 -8.83
CA PRO A 230 2.01 25.90 -9.93
C PRO A 230 1.49 24.49 -9.59
N GLU A 231 2.19 23.74 -8.75
CA GLU A 231 1.82 22.40 -8.27
C GLU A 231 0.52 22.40 -7.44
N SER A 232 0.21 23.51 -6.79
CA SER A 232 -0.99 23.64 -5.96
C SER A 232 -2.23 24.13 -6.75
N ARG A 233 -2.07 24.58 -8.00
CA ARG A 233 -3.14 25.13 -8.85
C ARG A 233 -4.45 24.34 -8.87
N PRO A 234 -4.46 22.99 -8.97
CA PRO A 234 -5.71 22.22 -8.97
C PRO A 234 -6.54 22.40 -7.68
N TYR A 235 -5.90 22.75 -6.57
CA TYR A 235 -6.51 22.82 -5.24
C TYR A 235 -6.61 24.26 -4.69
N ILE A 236 -5.85 25.21 -5.25
CA ILE A 236 -5.75 26.60 -4.80
C ILE A 236 -7.11 27.28 -4.64
N LYS A 237 -8.01 27.23 -5.64
CA LYS A 237 -9.33 27.89 -5.53
C LYS A 237 -10.18 27.35 -4.37
N LYS A 238 -10.07 26.04 -4.09
CA LYS A 238 -10.79 25.40 -2.98
C LYS A 238 -10.12 25.73 -1.64
N ALA A 239 -8.79 25.79 -1.61
CA ALA A 239 -8.00 26.21 -0.46
C ALA A 239 -8.30 27.67 -0.08
N ALA A 240 -8.32 28.59 -1.05
CA ALA A 240 -8.69 30.00 -0.86
C ALA A 240 -10.10 30.13 -0.24
N ARG A 241 -11.10 29.40 -0.76
CA ARG A 241 -12.45 29.38 -0.16
C ARG A 241 -12.46 28.91 1.29
N GLN A 242 -11.66 27.91 1.64
CA GLN A 242 -11.55 27.46 3.03
C GLN A 242 -10.86 28.51 3.92
N LEU A 243 -9.82 29.18 3.41
CA LEU A 243 -9.15 30.25 4.15
C LEU A 243 -10.10 31.44 4.39
N MET A 244 -10.92 31.80 3.40
CA MET A 244 -11.97 32.81 3.57
C MET A 244 -13.01 32.40 4.61
N ALA A 245 -13.51 31.16 4.54
CA ALA A 245 -14.48 30.63 5.51
C ALA A 245 -13.94 30.62 6.95
N ASN A 246 -12.62 30.45 7.11
CA ASN A 246 -11.95 30.49 8.41
C ASN A 246 -11.52 31.91 8.82
N GLY A 247 -11.88 32.96 8.06
CA GLY A 247 -11.53 34.34 8.36
C GLY A 247 -10.03 34.64 8.27
N MET A 248 -9.25 33.86 7.51
CA MET A 248 -7.81 34.02 7.34
C MET A 248 -7.43 34.79 6.06
N LEU A 249 -8.35 34.89 5.11
CA LEU A 249 -8.14 35.48 3.78
C LEU A 249 -9.34 36.35 3.39
N LEU A 250 -9.07 37.52 2.83
CA LEU A 250 -10.03 38.35 2.10
C LEU A 250 -9.73 38.22 0.61
N TRP A 251 -10.76 38.02 -0.21
CA TRP A 251 -10.64 37.91 -1.66
C TRP A 251 -11.73 38.77 -2.31
N GLU A 252 -11.32 39.88 -2.91
CA GLU A 252 -12.20 40.86 -3.56
C GLU A 252 -11.78 41.04 -5.02
N GLY A 253 -12.67 40.72 -5.96
CA GLY A 253 -12.34 40.74 -7.39
C GLY A 253 -11.21 39.75 -7.72
N SER A 254 -10.12 40.24 -8.31
CA SER A 254 -8.90 39.47 -8.57
C SER A 254 -7.82 39.66 -7.50
N ARG A 255 -8.13 40.30 -6.37
CA ARG A 255 -7.13 40.65 -5.35
C ARG A 255 -7.38 39.93 -4.03
N MET A 256 -6.29 39.52 -3.40
CA MET A 256 -6.25 38.78 -2.15
C MET A 256 -5.48 39.55 -1.08
N ARG A 257 -5.91 39.42 0.17
CA ARG A 257 -5.26 40.02 1.33
C ARG A 257 -5.37 39.10 2.55
N LEU A 258 -4.31 38.99 3.34
CA LEU A 258 -4.34 38.31 4.64
C LEU A 258 -5.12 39.14 5.67
N THR A 259 -5.96 38.47 6.46
CA THR A 259 -6.50 39.06 7.71
C THR A 259 -5.45 38.99 8.81
N ASN A 260 -5.68 39.64 9.95
CA ASN A 260 -4.79 39.51 11.13
C ASN A 260 -4.56 38.03 11.54
N ALA A 261 -5.61 37.20 11.48
CA ALA A 261 -5.51 35.78 11.79
C ALA A 261 -4.73 35.00 10.72
N GLY A 262 -4.88 35.36 9.44
CA GLY A 262 -4.08 34.79 8.36
C GLY A 262 -2.60 35.18 8.47
N PHE A 263 -2.33 36.42 8.86
CA PHE A 263 -0.99 36.98 9.03
C PHE A 263 -0.21 36.28 10.14
N GLU A 264 -0.80 36.09 11.34
CA GLU A 264 -0.17 35.33 12.43
C GLU A 264 0.20 33.90 12.01
N LYS A 265 -0.67 33.27 11.19
CA LYS A 265 -0.44 31.91 10.72
C LYS A 265 0.62 31.83 9.62
N ALA A 266 0.63 32.80 8.71
CA ALA A 266 1.64 32.91 7.66
C ALA A 266 3.03 33.17 8.25
N ILE A 267 3.15 34.04 9.26
CA ILE A 267 4.39 34.29 10.02
C ILE A 267 4.99 32.98 10.54
N THR A 268 4.15 32.15 11.18
CA THR A 268 4.62 30.90 11.78
C THR A 268 5.19 29.95 10.72
N HIS A 269 4.53 29.91 9.56
CA HIS A 269 4.93 29.07 8.43
C HIS A 269 6.22 29.59 7.78
N VAL A 270 6.28 30.88 7.42
CA VAL A 270 7.46 31.51 6.80
C VAL A 270 8.67 31.52 7.74
N ARG A 271 8.47 31.66 9.06
CA ARG A 271 9.56 31.53 10.03
C ARG A 271 10.18 30.13 10.01
N ALA A 272 9.35 29.09 9.99
CA ALA A 272 9.82 27.71 9.93
C ALA A 272 10.62 27.46 8.63
N HIS A 273 10.11 27.97 7.51
CA HIS A 273 10.79 27.95 6.21
C HIS A 273 12.21 28.54 6.28
N ARG A 274 12.30 29.81 6.70
CA ARG A 274 13.57 30.57 6.75
C ARG A 274 14.61 29.95 7.70
N LEU A 275 14.16 29.47 8.85
CA LEU A 275 15.03 28.78 9.82
C LEU A 275 15.59 27.48 9.24
N TRP A 276 14.76 26.74 8.50
CA TRP A 276 15.21 25.51 7.88
C TRP A 276 16.15 25.77 6.70
N GLU A 277 15.90 26.81 5.90
CA GLU A 277 16.84 27.23 4.86
C GLU A 277 18.22 27.57 5.45
N SER A 278 18.24 28.37 6.53
CA SER A 278 19.46 28.71 7.26
C SER A 278 20.17 27.47 7.81
N PHE A 279 19.42 26.49 8.31
CA PHE A 279 19.97 25.23 8.83
C PHE A 279 20.63 24.39 7.75
N LEU A 280 19.95 24.20 6.61
CA LEU A 280 20.45 23.41 5.50
C LEU A 280 21.70 24.05 4.86
N GLU A 281 21.73 25.38 4.76
CA GLU A 281 22.92 26.08 4.27
C GLU A 281 24.10 25.90 5.23
N GLN A 282 23.93 26.22 6.51
CA GLN A 282 25.04 26.23 7.47
C GLN A 282 25.57 24.82 7.80
N HIS A 283 24.70 23.83 7.91
CA HIS A 283 25.08 22.49 8.40
C HIS A 283 25.29 21.46 7.27
N LEU A 284 24.64 21.64 6.11
CA LEU A 284 24.77 20.72 4.98
C LEU A 284 25.48 21.35 3.77
N ASN A 285 25.89 22.62 3.88
CA ASN A 285 26.62 23.36 2.84
C ASN A 285 25.92 23.32 1.47
N LEU A 286 24.58 23.34 1.49
CA LEU A 286 23.76 23.35 0.28
C LEU A 286 23.73 24.78 -0.31
N PRO A 287 23.86 24.96 -1.63
CA PRO A 287 23.78 26.27 -2.26
C PRO A 287 22.39 26.91 -2.05
N PRO A 288 22.29 28.23 -1.79
CA PRO A 288 21.02 28.92 -1.51
C PRO A 288 19.90 28.60 -2.51
N ASP A 289 20.23 28.54 -3.80
CA ASP A 289 19.29 28.26 -4.89
C ASP A 289 18.67 26.84 -4.85
N HIS A 290 19.30 25.90 -4.13
CA HIS A 290 18.85 24.52 -3.98
C HIS A 290 18.17 24.24 -2.63
N VAL A 291 18.24 25.19 -1.69
CA VAL A 291 17.70 24.99 -0.35
C VAL A 291 16.16 25.12 -0.34
N HIS A 292 15.61 26.01 -1.16
CA HIS A 292 14.17 26.32 -1.20
C HIS A 292 13.27 25.08 -1.35
N ARG A 293 13.55 24.22 -2.34
CA ARG A 293 12.76 23.00 -2.57
C ARG A 293 12.86 22.00 -1.42
N SER A 294 14.05 21.86 -0.85
CA SER A 294 14.29 20.93 0.26
C SER A 294 13.62 21.45 1.54
N ALA A 295 13.51 22.77 1.68
CA ALA A 295 12.81 23.41 2.78
C ALA A 295 11.29 23.31 2.66
N ASP A 296 10.71 23.57 1.49
CA ASP A 296 9.27 23.37 1.21
C ASP A 296 8.81 21.94 1.59
N ASP A 297 9.63 20.92 1.30
CA ASP A 297 9.28 19.53 1.61
C ASP A 297 9.28 19.23 3.12
N MET A 298 10.12 19.93 3.91
CA MET A 298 10.38 19.59 5.31
C MET A 298 9.72 20.54 6.32
N GLU A 299 9.46 21.79 5.95
CA GLU A 299 8.92 22.82 6.84
C GLU A 299 7.61 22.40 7.53
N HIS A 300 6.79 21.60 6.85
CA HIS A 300 5.49 21.14 7.34
C HIS A 300 5.60 20.04 8.42
N PHE A 301 6.78 19.43 8.56
CA PHE A 301 7.07 18.37 9.53
C PHE A 301 7.84 18.88 10.75
N LEU A 302 8.29 20.15 10.74
CA LEU A 302 9.01 20.76 11.85
C LEU A 302 8.02 21.16 12.95
N GLY A 303 7.93 20.32 13.99
CA GLY A 303 7.24 20.66 15.22
C GLY A 303 7.93 21.81 15.97
N PRO A 304 7.23 22.50 16.90
CA PRO A 304 7.79 23.61 17.66
C PRO A 304 9.07 23.23 18.40
N ASP A 305 9.14 22.02 18.96
CA ASP A 305 10.34 21.54 19.68
C ASP A 305 11.56 21.40 18.76
N ILE A 306 11.35 21.03 17.50
CA ILE A 306 12.41 20.92 16.50
C ILE A 306 12.86 22.32 16.06
N LEU A 307 11.92 23.25 15.88
CA LEU A 307 12.24 24.64 15.55
C LEU A 307 13.07 25.32 16.63
N ASP A 308 12.76 25.10 17.91
CA ASP A 308 13.55 25.64 19.02
C ASP A 308 14.98 25.06 19.05
N ASN A 309 15.13 23.77 18.73
CA ASN A 309 16.45 23.14 18.56
C ASN A 309 17.22 23.70 17.36
N ILE A 310 16.54 24.00 16.25
CA ILE A 310 17.17 24.62 15.07
C ILE A 310 17.62 26.04 15.40
N VAL A 311 16.77 26.85 16.03
CA VAL A 311 17.09 28.24 16.43
C VAL A 311 18.32 28.27 17.33
N SER A 312 18.39 27.38 18.32
CA SER A 312 19.55 27.28 19.22
C SER A 312 20.81 26.80 18.51
N SER A 313 20.70 25.88 17.55
CA SER A 313 21.83 25.40 16.73
C SER A 313 22.37 26.47 15.77
N LEU A 314 21.54 27.43 15.37
CA LEU A 314 21.89 28.55 14.49
C LEU A 314 22.29 29.83 15.23
N GLU A 315 22.47 29.76 16.56
CA GLU A 315 22.83 30.91 17.41
C GLU A 315 21.87 32.12 17.34
N ASN A 316 20.56 31.87 17.15
CA ASN A 316 19.52 32.90 17.00
C ASN A 316 19.72 33.82 15.76
N PRO A 317 19.59 33.28 14.54
CA PRO A 317 19.73 34.08 13.34
C PRO A 317 18.60 35.12 13.22
N GLU A 318 18.93 36.35 12.82
CA GLU A 318 17.94 37.41 12.54
C GLU A 318 17.53 37.47 11.06
N GLU A 319 18.34 36.92 10.15
CA GLU A 319 18.11 36.92 8.69
C GLU A 319 18.30 35.51 8.10
N ASP A 320 17.62 35.23 6.99
CA ASP A 320 17.76 34.00 6.22
C ASP A 320 18.93 34.08 5.19
N PRO A 321 19.28 32.99 4.49
CA PRO A 321 20.37 32.96 3.49
C PRO A 321 20.22 33.98 2.35
N HIS A 322 19.01 34.49 2.15
CA HIS A 322 18.66 35.42 1.10
C HIS A 322 18.56 36.87 1.61
N GLY A 323 18.91 37.13 2.88
CA GLY A 323 18.92 38.45 3.52
C GLY A 323 17.53 38.94 3.93
N GLN A 324 16.56 38.04 4.05
CA GLN A 324 15.21 38.39 4.50
C GLN A 324 15.07 38.19 6.02
N PRO A 325 14.35 39.08 6.74
CA PRO A 325 14.27 39.00 8.19
C PRO A 325 13.50 37.78 8.66
N ILE A 326 14.03 37.01 9.62
CA ILE A 326 13.32 35.88 10.21
C ILE A 326 12.24 36.41 11.17
N PRO A 327 10.94 36.17 10.93
CA PRO A 327 9.88 36.73 11.76
C PRO A 327 10.01 36.26 13.21
N LYS A 328 9.92 37.20 14.17
CA LYS A 328 9.92 36.87 15.60
C LYS A 328 8.62 36.18 15.98
N GLN A 329 8.69 35.20 16.87
CA GLN A 329 7.49 34.51 17.35
C GLN A 329 6.55 35.52 18.00
N THR A 330 5.33 35.64 17.50
CA THR A 330 4.29 36.41 18.18
C THR A 330 4.03 35.76 19.53
N SER A 331 4.31 36.49 20.62
CA SER A 331 4.22 35.98 21.98
C SER A 331 2.77 35.69 22.36
N LYS A 332 2.29 34.47 22.09
CA LYS A 332 1.11 33.90 22.75
C LYS A 332 1.40 32.46 23.17
N ARG A 333 2.21 32.33 24.21
CA ARG A 333 2.13 31.22 25.18
C ARG A 333 2.06 31.82 26.58
N SER A 334 0.86 32.25 26.98
CA SER A 334 0.50 32.15 28.39
C SER A 334 0.05 30.70 28.61
N SER A 335 0.68 30.07 29.58
CA SER A 335 0.50 28.69 30.01
C SER A 335 -0.95 28.19 30.01
N LYS A 336 -1.15 26.92 29.63
CA LYS A 336 -1.78 25.92 30.49
C LYS A 336 -1.45 24.51 30.01
#